data_AF-A0A8I6YPB3-F1
#
_entry.id   AF-A0A8I6YPB3-F1
#
_cell.length_a   1.000
_cell.length_b   1.000
_cell.length_c   1.000
_cell.angle_alpha   90.00
_cell.angle_beta   90.00
_cell.angle_gamma   90.00
#
_symmetry.space_group_name_H-M   'P 1'
#
loop_
_entity.id
_entity.type
_entity.pdbx_description
1 polymer ?
#
loop_
_entity_poly.entity_id
_entity_poly.type
_entity_poly.pdbx_seq_one_letter_code
_entity_poly.pdbx_strand_id
1 'polypeptide(L)'
;MFILQSAPILKELCIMVRDHLCEMTKGKRGYMHEFSEVKDKGLELEPSAPDFKHHNLAELSIYGFRAEDKFVRYARNVMEAAVNLKKVNLYKDPGCEKCKRRLPSRWSSTEMSLIRDEINKGMSSDVGIRFPS
;
A
#
# COMPACT_ATOMS: atom_id res chain seq x y z
N MET A 1 8.58 -10.34 2.16
CA MET A 1 7.64 -9.71 3.15
C MET A 1 8.30 -9.41 4.51
N PHE A 2 9.58 -9.01 4.53
CA PHE A 2 10.38 -8.90 5.76
C PHE A 2 9.84 -7.91 6.82
N ILE A 3 9.22 -6.80 6.41
CA ILE A 3 8.68 -5.80 7.36
C ILE A 3 7.64 -6.44 8.30
N LEU A 4 6.73 -7.26 7.77
CA LEU A 4 5.72 -7.93 8.59
C LEU A 4 6.35 -8.98 9.51
N GLN A 5 7.37 -9.70 9.04
CA GLN A 5 8.08 -10.69 9.86
C GLN A 5 8.83 -10.04 11.03
N SER A 6 9.46 -8.90 10.78
CA SER A 6 10.27 -8.18 11.79
C SER A 6 9.45 -7.32 12.75
N ALA A 7 8.17 -7.05 12.44
CA ALA A 7 7.30 -6.19 13.24
C ALA A 7 5.99 -6.88 13.64
N PRO A 8 6.03 -7.94 14.48
CA PRO A 8 4.87 -8.79 14.77
C PRO A 8 3.70 -8.06 15.47
N ILE A 9 3.94 -6.91 16.11
CA ILE A 9 2.93 -6.08 16.78
C ILE A 9 2.38 -4.96 15.89
N LEU A 10 2.83 -4.86 14.64
CA LEU A 10 2.44 -3.79 13.72
C LEU A 10 0.93 -3.82 13.45
N LYS A 11 0.22 -2.75 13.80
CA LYS A 11 -1.23 -2.66 13.59
C LYS A 11 -1.61 -2.03 12.25
N GLU A 12 -0.78 -1.12 11.78
CA GLU A 12 -1.04 -0.33 10.58
C GLU A 12 0.25 -0.26 9.75
N LEU A 13 0.16 -0.54 8.46
CA LEU A 13 1.26 -0.42 7.52
C LEU A 13 0.92 0.64 6.47
N CYS A 14 1.76 1.65 6.35
CA CYS A 14 1.61 2.72 5.38
C CYS A 14 2.78 2.73 4.41
N ILE A 15 2.46 2.79 3.11
CA ILE A 15 3.44 2.75 2.02
C ILE A 15 3.23 3.97 1.13
N MET A 16 4.32 4.63 0.81
CA MET A 16 4.32 5.77 -0.10
C MET A 16 5.09 5.43 -1.37
N VAL A 17 4.38 5.38 -2.49
CA VAL A 17 4.94 5.15 -3.81
C VAL A 17 5.18 6.51 -4.47
N ARG A 18 6.42 6.76 -4.92
CA ARG A 18 6.79 7.97 -5.67
C ARG A 18 7.77 7.61 -6.78
N ASP A 19 7.67 8.29 -7.92
CA ASP A 19 8.63 8.15 -9.04
C ASP A 19 9.96 8.88 -8.81
N HIS A 20 10.06 9.62 -7.72
CA HIS A 20 11.14 10.58 -7.55
C HIS A 20 11.35 10.87 -6.07
N LEU A 21 12.60 11.08 -5.70
CA LEU A 21 13.05 11.37 -4.35
C LEU A 21 13.01 12.89 -4.04
N CYS A 22 12.10 13.68 -4.65
CA CYS A 22 11.95 15.12 -4.33
C CYS A 22 11.91 15.22 -2.80
N GLU A 23 12.95 15.79 -2.16
CA GLU A 23 13.15 15.69 -0.70
C GLU A 23 11.86 16.02 0.03
N MET A 24 11.51 15.21 1.04
CA MET A 24 10.60 15.66 2.08
C MET A 24 11.27 16.84 2.77
N THR A 25 11.13 18.05 2.22
CA THR A 25 11.38 19.27 3.00
C THR A 25 10.54 19.09 4.24
N LYS A 26 11.18 19.07 5.41
CA LYS A 26 10.65 18.85 6.77
C LYS A 26 9.51 19.82 7.14
N GLY A 27 8.49 19.87 6.30
CA GLY A 27 7.64 21.03 6.07
C GLY A 27 6.25 20.57 5.63
N LYS A 28 5.72 19.60 6.37
CA LYS A 28 4.32 19.45 6.81
C LYS A 28 4.19 18.02 7.35
N ARG A 29 4.01 17.93 8.66
CA ARG A 29 4.01 16.75 9.54
C ARG A 29 2.87 15.74 9.26
N GLY A 30 2.57 15.43 8.01
CA GLY A 30 1.31 14.73 7.65
C GLY A 30 1.40 13.23 7.44
N TYR A 31 2.58 12.66 7.15
CA TYR A 31 2.66 11.29 6.59
C TYR A 31 3.93 10.51 6.96
N MET A 32 4.70 10.96 7.95
CA MET A 32 5.75 10.13 8.54
C MET A 32 5.20 9.47 9.80
N HIS A 33 4.89 8.18 9.70
CA HIS A 33 4.65 7.34 10.87
C HIS A 33 5.95 7.23 11.69
N GLU A 34 5.84 6.90 12.98
CA GLU A 34 6.93 6.87 13.96
C GLU A 34 8.17 6.09 13.49
N PHE A 35 7.97 5.12 12.58
CA PHE A 35 9.02 4.40 11.86
C PHE A 35 8.81 4.51 10.36
N SER A 36 9.83 4.96 9.63
CA SER A 36 9.82 5.05 8.16
C SER A 36 11.14 4.54 7.57
N GLU A 37 11.05 3.61 6.62
CA GLU A 37 12.19 3.14 5.82
C GLU A 37 12.01 3.55 4.35
N VAL A 38 13.09 4.00 3.70
CA VAL A 38 13.10 4.31 2.26
C VAL A 38 13.79 3.17 1.52
N LYS A 39 13.14 2.60 0.52
CA LYS A 39 13.71 1.59 -0.38
C LYS A 39 13.80 2.12 -1.80
N ASP A 40 15.02 2.23 -2.32
CA ASP A 40 15.35 2.81 -3.63
C ASP A 40 15.35 1.78 -4.76
N LYS A 41 15.62 0.51 -4.43
CA LYS A 41 15.38 -0.61 -5.33
C LYS A 41 13.90 -0.94 -5.25
N GLY A 42 13.22 -1.01 -6.39
CA GLY A 42 11.80 -1.31 -6.50
C GLY A 42 11.42 -2.47 -5.58
N LEU A 43 10.16 -2.53 -5.12
CA LEU A 43 9.64 -3.53 -4.19
C LEU A 43 9.94 -4.98 -4.69
N GLU A 44 11.17 -5.46 -4.47
CA GLU A 44 11.59 -6.84 -4.61
C GLU A 44 10.99 -7.55 -3.41
N LEU A 45 9.74 -7.91 -3.62
CA LEU A 45 8.93 -8.58 -2.64
C LEU A 45 9.30 -10.04 -2.73
N GLU A 46 10.34 -10.41 -2.01
CA GLU A 46 10.56 -11.81 -1.70
C GLU A 46 9.24 -12.37 -1.16
N PRO A 47 8.75 -13.48 -1.74
CA PRO A 47 7.53 -14.12 -1.26
C PRO A 47 7.67 -14.38 0.24
N SER A 48 6.54 -14.36 0.95
CA SER A 48 6.57 -14.81 2.33
C SER A 48 7.13 -16.22 2.40
N ALA A 49 7.77 -16.54 3.53
CA ALA A 49 7.96 -17.93 3.87
C ALA A 49 6.58 -18.63 3.77
N PRO A 50 6.51 -19.84 3.17
CA PRO A 50 5.30 -20.64 3.20
C PRO A 50 4.76 -20.66 4.64
N ASP A 51 3.46 -20.39 4.80
CA ASP A 51 2.74 -20.38 6.08
C ASP A 51 2.95 -19.19 7.03
N PHE A 52 3.71 -18.16 6.65
CA PHE A 52 3.81 -16.97 7.49
C PHE A 52 2.46 -16.25 7.61
N LYS A 53 2.04 -16.00 8.87
CA LYS A 53 0.82 -15.28 9.21
C LYS A 53 1.11 -14.13 10.17
N HIS A 54 0.58 -12.96 9.85
CA HIS A 54 0.66 -11.76 10.67
C HIS A 54 -0.68 -11.50 11.37
N HIS A 55 -0.69 -11.56 12.70
CA HIS A 55 -1.93 -11.54 13.49
C HIS A 55 -2.35 -10.14 13.96
N ASN A 56 -1.48 -9.13 13.92
CA ASN A 56 -1.81 -7.81 14.49
C ASN A 56 -2.14 -6.73 13.46
N LEU A 57 -1.83 -6.98 12.18
CA LEU A 57 -2.00 -5.98 11.12
C LEU A 57 -3.48 -5.90 10.77
N ALA A 58 -4.08 -4.74 11.02
CA ALA A 58 -5.49 -4.47 10.78
C ALA A 58 -5.72 -3.55 9.57
N GLU A 59 -4.71 -2.78 9.16
CA GLU A 59 -4.82 -1.80 8.09
C GLU A 59 -3.56 -1.72 7.21
N LEU A 60 -3.79 -1.70 5.90
CA LEU A 60 -2.78 -1.37 4.89
C LEU A 60 -3.23 -0.11 4.15
N SER A 61 -2.35 0.89 4.07
CA SER A 61 -2.58 2.10 3.28
C SER A 61 -1.47 2.29 2.26
N ILE A 62 -1.82 2.42 0.99
CA ILE A 62 -0.87 2.66 -0.10
C ILE A 62 -1.18 4.00 -0.75
N TYR A 63 -0.24 4.93 -0.64
CA TYR A 63 -0.27 6.24 -1.27
C TYR A 63 0.49 6.22 -2.58
N GLY A 64 -0.06 6.83 -3.63
CA GLY A 64 0.52 6.73 -4.97
C GLY A 64 0.27 5.38 -5.64
N PHE A 65 -0.81 4.69 -5.26
CA PHE A 65 -1.16 3.40 -5.84
C PHE A 65 -1.38 3.52 -7.35
N ARG A 66 -0.80 2.60 -8.11
CA ARG A 66 -1.03 2.43 -9.54
C ARG A 66 -1.52 1.01 -9.77
N ALA A 67 -2.41 0.82 -10.74
CA ALA A 67 -2.87 -0.51 -11.14
C ALA A 67 -1.80 -1.26 -11.96
N GLU A 68 -0.55 -1.24 -11.49
CA GLU A 68 0.56 -2.03 -12.02
C GLU A 68 0.66 -3.34 -11.23
N ASP A 69 1.03 -4.42 -11.93
CA ASP A 69 1.12 -5.79 -11.39
C ASP A 69 1.84 -5.87 -10.03
N LYS A 70 2.95 -5.14 -9.87
CA LYS A 70 3.74 -5.14 -8.63
C LYS A 70 2.98 -4.63 -7.41
N PHE A 71 2.13 -3.61 -7.55
CA PHE A 71 1.39 -3.03 -6.41
C PHE A 71 0.16 -3.86 -6.08
N VAL A 72 -0.51 -4.39 -7.10
CA VAL A 72 -1.61 -5.34 -6.94
C VAL A 72 -1.10 -6.60 -6.23
N ARG A 73 -0.03 -7.22 -6.73
CA ARG A 73 0.62 -8.38 -6.10
C ARG A 73 1.03 -8.09 -4.66
N TYR A 74 1.55 -6.90 -4.38
CA TYR A 74 1.88 -6.52 -3.01
C TYR A 74 0.66 -6.53 -2.08
N ALA A 75 -0.42 -5.84 -2.47
CA ALA A 75 -1.64 -5.78 -1.68
C ALA A 75 -2.19 -7.19 -1.44
N ARG A 76 -2.19 -8.04 -2.46
CA ARG A 76 -2.60 -9.45 -2.37
C ARG A 76 -1.76 -10.24 -1.37
N ASN A 77 -0.44 -10.17 -1.48
CA ASN A 77 0.47 -10.88 -0.57
C ASN A 77 0.27 -10.44 0.89
N VAL A 78 -0.01 -9.15 1.14
CA VAL A 78 -0.32 -8.66 2.49
C VAL A 78 -1.68 -9.18 2.96
N MET A 79 -2.70 -9.18 2.11
CA MET A 79 -4.02 -9.73 2.43
C MET A 79 -3.96 -11.23 2.77
N GLU A 80 -3.13 -12.00 2.07
CA GLU A 80 -2.93 -13.44 2.34
C GLU A 80 -2.19 -13.70 3.65
N ALA A 81 -1.15 -12.90 3.96
CA ALA A 81 -0.38 -13.08 5.19
C ALA A 81 -1.06 -12.49 6.43
N ALA A 82 -1.78 -11.38 6.31
CA ALA A 82 -2.36 -10.69 7.45
C ALA A 82 -3.78 -11.17 7.73
N VAL A 83 -3.91 -12.22 8.54
CA VAL A 83 -5.19 -12.89 8.82
C VAL A 83 -6.24 -12.01 9.48
N ASN A 84 -5.82 -10.95 10.18
CA ASN A 84 -6.72 -10.00 10.86
C ASN A 84 -6.80 -8.65 10.13
N LEU A 85 -6.35 -8.59 8.87
CA LEU A 85 -6.47 -7.38 8.06
C LEU A 85 -7.94 -7.07 7.83
N LYS A 86 -8.34 -5.83 8.08
CA LYS A 86 -9.74 -5.38 7.96
C LYS A 86 -9.96 -4.50 6.75
N LYS A 87 -8.95 -3.70 6.40
CA LYS A 87 -9.06 -2.69 5.33
C LYS A 87 -7.76 -2.48 4.59
N VAL A 88 -7.91 -2.24 3.29
CA VAL A 88 -6.85 -1.79 2.38
C VAL A 88 -7.31 -0.46 1.80
N ASN A 89 -6.56 0.61 2.05
CA ASN A 89 -6.85 1.93 1.50
C ASN A 89 -5.87 2.25 0.36
N LEU A 90 -6.43 2.52 -0.82
CA LEU A 90 -5.67 2.82 -2.03
C LEU A 90 -5.87 4.30 -2.39
N TYR A 91 -4.84 5.11 -2.16
CA TYR A 91 -4.85 6.52 -2.48
C TYR A 91 -4.14 6.74 -3.82
N LYS A 92 -4.73 7.59 -4.68
CA LYS A 92 -4.01 8.10 -5.86
C LYS A 92 -2.77 8.87 -5.40
N ASP A 93 -1.84 9.05 -6.33
CA ASP A 93 -0.66 9.86 -6.09
C ASP A 93 -1.09 11.29 -5.74
N PRO A 94 -0.75 11.79 -4.53
CA PRO A 94 -1.10 13.14 -4.13
C PRO A 94 -0.38 14.21 -4.96
N GLY A 95 0.47 13.79 -5.90
CA GLY A 95 1.33 14.66 -6.69
C GLY A 95 2.54 15.10 -5.88
N CYS A 96 3.34 15.95 -6.50
CA CYS A 96 4.48 16.57 -5.85
C CYS A 96 4.51 18.05 -6.18
N GLU A 97 4.41 18.89 -5.13
CA GLU A 97 4.42 20.34 -5.26
C GLU A 97 5.70 20.83 -5.94
N LYS A 98 6.87 20.31 -5.53
CA LYS A 98 8.18 20.65 -6.12
C LYS A 98 8.26 20.29 -7.59
N CYS A 99 7.80 19.08 -7.89
CA CYS A 99 7.91 18.49 -9.21
C CYS A 99 6.72 18.93 -10.14
N LYS A 100 5.79 19.78 -9.66
CA LYS A 100 4.58 20.32 -10.35
C LYS A 100 3.69 19.29 -11.05
N ARG A 101 3.84 17.99 -10.73
CA ARG A 101 3.01 16.92 -11.30
C ARG A 101 1.66 16.93 -10.60
N ARG A 102 0.60 17.22 -11.35
CA ARG A 102 -0.79 17.04 -10.92
C ARG A 102 -1.34 15.79 -11.59
N LEU A 103 -1.74 14.81 -10.80
CA LEU A 103 -2.46 13.64 -11.30
C LEU A 103 -3.96 13.80 -11.01
N PRO A 104 -4.83 13.07 -11.72
CA PRO A 104 -6.27 13.10 -11.45
C PRO A 104 -6.51 12.78 -9.98
N SER A 105 -7.24 13.65 -9.28
CA SER A 105 -7.42 13.53 -7.82
C SER A 105 -8.38 12.40 -7.42
N ARG A 106 -9.22 11.93 -8.35
CA ARG A 106 -10.28 10.96 -8.06
C ARG A 106 -10.16 9.69 -8.87
N TRP A 107 -10.48 8.59 -8.23
CA TRP A 107 -10.77 7.30 -8.86
C TRP A 107 -12.11 7.37 -9.60
N SER A 108 -12.14 6.87 -10.83
CA SER A 108 -13.38 6.54 -11.52
C SER A 108 -13.95 5.23 -10.99
N SER A 109 -15.27 5.06 -11.07
CA SER A 109 -15.92 3.81 -10.65
C SER A 109 -15.35 2.59 -11.39
N THR A 110 -15.00 2.74 -12.68
CA THR A 110 -14.40 1.68 -13.49
C THR A 110 -13.01 1.29 -12.97
N GLU A 111 -12.15 2.26 -12.66
CA GLU A 111 -10.84 1.97 -12.05
C GLU A 111 -11.00 1.23 -10.71
N MET A 112 -11.91 1.69 -9.85
CA MET A 112 -12.15 1.07 -8.53
C MET A 112 -12.59 -0.39 -8.66
N SER A 113 -13.49 -0.69 -9.60
CA SER A 113 -13.97 -2.05 -9.83
C SER A 113 -12.85 -2.95 -10.35
N LEU A 114 -12.12 -2.53 -11.39
CA LEU A 114 -11.02 -3.32 -11.97
C LEU A 114 -9.92 -3.62 -10.94
N ILE A 115 -9.55 -2.64 -10.12
CA ILE A 115 -8.54 -2.83 -9.08
C ILE A 115 -9.03 -3.81 -8.01
N ARG A 116 -10.30 -3.69 -7.60
CA ARG A 116 -10.89 -4.61 -6.61
C ARG A 116 -10.92 -6.04 -7.16
N ASP A 117 -11.31 -6.21 -8.42
CA ASP A 117 -11.38 -7.52 -9.08
C ASP A 117 -10.00 -8.15 -9.19
N GLU A 118 -8.98 -7.39 -9.60
CA GLU A 118 -7.63 -7.93 -9.76
C GLU A 118 -6.97 -8.26 -8.41
N ILE A 119 -7.22 -7.46 -7.36
CA ILE A 119 -6.75 -7.78 -6.01
C ILE A 119 -7.45 -9.03 -5.49
N ASN A 120 -8.78 -9.12 -5.60
CA ASN A 120 -9.55 -10.24 -5.06
C ASN A 120 -9.54 -11.50 -5.93
N LYS A 121 -8.89 -11.46 -7.10
CA LYS A 121 -8.88 -12.56 -8.06
C LYS A 121 -8.43 -13.87 -7.42
N GLY A 122 -9.31 -14.86 -7.45
CA GLY A 122 -9.05 -16.20 -6.89
C GLY A 122 -8.99 -16.24 -5.36
N MET A 123 -9.44 -15.19 -4.66
CA MET A 123 -9.46 -15.12 -3.20
C MET A 123 -10.87 -14.85 -2.70
N SER A 124 -11.27 -15.54 -1.63
CA SER A 124 -12.44 -15.16 -0.82
C SER A 124 -11.92 -14.31 0.34
N SER A 125 -12.07 -12.99 0.24
CA SER A 125 -11.57 -12.06 1.26
C SER A 125 -12.67 -11.11 1.71
N ASP A 126 -12.89 -11.03 3.03
CA ASP A 126 -13.79 -10.05 3.65
C ASP A 126 -13.11 -8.68 3.87
N VAL A 127 -11.86 -8.52 3.43
CA VAL A 127 -11.09 -7.29 3.59
C VAL A 127 -11.71 -6.16 2.76
N GLY A 128 -12.04 -5.05 3.42
CA GLY A 128 -12.61 -3.90 2.75
C GLY A 128 -11.58 -3.11 1.93
N ILE A 129 -11.63 -3.21 0.60
CA ILE A 129 -10.81 -2.39 -0.31
C ILE A 129 -11.49 -1.04 -0.55
N ARG A 130 -10.85 0.03 -0.09
CA ARG A 130 -11.34 1.41 -0.11
C ARG A 130 -10.46 2.29 -0.99
N PHE A 131 -11.09 3.31 -1.56
CA PHE A 131 -10.47 4.27 -2.47
C PHE A 131 -10.71 5.70 -1.96
N PRO A 132 -10.03 6.13 -0.87
CA PRO A 132 -10.27 7.45 -0.29
C PRO A 132 -9.83 8.58 -1.26
N SER A 133 -10.42 9.76 -1.05
CA SER A 133 -10.12 11.00 -1.80
C SER A 133 -8.92 11.74 -1.22
#